data_AF-A0A965Q5R9-F1
#
_entry.id   AF-A0A965Q5R9-F1
#
_cell.length_a   1.000
_cell.length_b   1.000
_cell.length_c   1.000
_cell.angle_alpha   90.00
_cell.angle_beta   90.00
_cell.angle_gamma   90.00
#
_symmetry.space_group_name_H-M   'P 1'
#
loop_
_entity.id
_entity.type
_entity.pdbx_description
1 polymer ?
#
loop_
_entity_poly.entity_id
_entity_poly.type
_entity_poly.pdbx_seq_one_letter_code
_entity_poly.pdbx_strand_id
1 'polypeptide(L)'
;MRLNRKNHILGKISFDTFLKKYWQKKPLLIRNAIENFQSPITEKDLFNISQNEETVSRLIEYKQGLWKMTHGPFKKSDLPKKKNAPWTILVQNINHHFSFANS
;
A
#
# COMPACT_ATOMS: atom_id res chain seq x y z
N MET A 1 7.43 -11.87 -5.63
CA MET A 1 6.57 -12.85 -4.94
C MET A 1 5.71 -13.55 -5.98
N ARG A 2 6.00 -14.80 -6.35
CA ARG A 2 5.19 -15.53 -7.35
C ARG A 2 3.99 -16.17 -6.66
N LEU A 3 2.78 -15.69 -6.98
CA LEU A 3 1.54 -16.31 -6.53
C LEU A 3 1.42 -17.70 -7.17
N ASN A 4 1.38 -18.73 -6.34
CA ASN A 4 1.23 -20.11 -6.80
C ASN A 4 -0.16 -20.26 -7.45
N ARG A 5 -0.27 -20.87 -8.64
CA ARG A 5 -1.57 -21.06 -9.34
C ARG A 5 -2.65 -21.75 -8.50
N LYS A 6 -2.26 -22.43 -7.42
CA LYS A 6 -3.16 -23.10 -6.47
C LYS A 6 -3.82 -22.17 -5.45
N ASN A 7 -3.25 -20.99 -5.16
CA ASN A 7 -3.80 -20.03 -4.19
C ASN A 7 -4.17 -18.72 -4.93
N HIS A 8 -5.35 -18.72 -5.53
CA HIS A 8 -5.89 -17.54 -6.21
C HIS A 8 -6.31 -16.49 -5.16
N ILE A 9 -5.99 -15.20 -5.38
CA ILE A 9 -6.35 -14.07 -4.49
C ILE A 9 -7.86 -13.92 -4.25
N LEU A 10 -8.68 -14.70 -4.96
CA LEU A 10 -10.13 -14.74 -4.81
C LEU A 10 -10.60 -15.74 -3.75
N GLY A 11 -9.67 -16.42 -3.06
CA GLY A 11 -9.99 -17.44 -2.06
C GLY A 11 -10.83 -18.57 -2.68
N LYS A 12 -12.03 -18.78 -2.13
CA LYS A 12 -12.98 -19.83 -2.60
C LYS A 12 -13.88 -19.37 -3.76
N ILE A 13 -13.77 -18.11 -4.21
CA ILE A 13 -14.63 -17.56 -5.26
C ILE A 13 -13.97 -17.79 -6.62
N SER A 14 -14.74 -18.31 -7.58
CA SER A 14 -14.27 -18.44 -8.96
C SER A 14 -14.13 -17.08 -9.64
N PHE A 15 -13.20 -16.99 -10.59
CA PHE A 15 -13.02 -15.80 -11.41
C PHE A 15 -14.31 -15.32 -12.09
N ASP A 16 -15.08 -16.24 -12.69
CA ASP A 16 -16.36 -15.92 -13.33
C ASP A 16 -17.38 -15.34 -12.36
N THR A 17 -17.45 -15.91 -11.15
CA THR A 17 -18.35 -15.41 -10.10
C THR A 17 -17.92 -14.01 -9.67
N PHE A 18 -16.62 -13.77 -9.53
CA PHE A 18 -16.07 -12.47 -9.18
C PHE A 18 -16.43 -11.40 -10.23
N LEU A 19 -16.15 -11.66 -11.50
CA LEU A 19 -16.47 -10.74 -12.59
C LEU A 19 -17.97 -10.48 -12.72
N LYS A 20 -18.80 -11.52 -12.65
CA LYS A 20 -20.25 -11.39 -12.85
C LYS A 20 -20.93 -10.67 -11.70
N LYS A 21 -20.51 -10.90 -10.44
CA LYS A 21 -21.26 -10.44 -9.25
C LYS A 21 -20.62 -9.27 -8.49
N TYR A 22 -19.32 -9.04 -8.63
CA TYR A 22 -18.58 -8.11 -7.74
C TYR A 22 -17.78 -7.05 -8.48
N TRP A 23 -17.03 -7.43 -9.52
CA TRP A 23 -16.18 -6.49 -10.26
C TRP A 23 -16.99 -5.28 -10.77
N GLN A 24 -16.56 -4.07 -10.38
CA GLN A 24 -17.23 -2.80 -10.68
C GLN A 24 -18.72 -2.72 -10.29
N LYS A 25 -19.19 -3.56 -9.36
CA LYS A 25 -20.60 -3.61 -8.92
C LYS A 25 -20.76 -3.38 -7.43
N LYS A 26 -20.01 -4.12 -6.60
CA LYS A 26 -20.11 -4.01 -5.14
C LYS A 26 -18.82 -4.48 -4.44
N PRO A 27 -18.51 -3.95 -3.26
CA PRO A 27 -17.35 -4.38 -2.48
C PRO A 27 -17.45 -5.85 -2.07
N LEU A 28 -16.30 -6.50 -1.94
CA LEU A 28 -16.16 -7.88 -1.51
C LEU A 28 -14.95 -8.01 -0.59
N LEU A 29 -15.17 -8.49 0.64
CA LEU A 29 -14.10 -8.84 1.57
C LEU A 29 -13.75 -10.33 1.43
N ILE A 30 -12.54 -10.64 0.95
CA ILE A 30 -12.00 -12.00 0.91
C ILE A 30 -11.02 -12.14 2.09
N ARG A 31 -11.46 -12.82 3.15
CA ARG A 31 -10.62 -13.04 4.33
C ARG A 31 -9.50 -14.01 3.98
N ASN A 32 -8.29 -13.71 4.46
CA ASN A 32 -7.10 -14.54 4.26
C ASN A 32 -6.84 -14.88 2.78
N ALA A 33 -7.05 -13.92 1.88
CA ALA A 33 -6.85 -14.08 0.43
C ALA A 33 -5.42 -14.49 0.05
N ILE A 34 -4.44 -14.01 0.84
CA ILE A 34 -3.04 -14.36 0.72
C ILE A 34 -2.63 -14.97 2.05
N GLU A 35 -2.60 -16.30 2.10
CA GLU A 35 -2.18 -17.04 3.29
C GLU A 35 -0.73 -16.68 3.66
N ASN A 36 -0.47 -16.53 4.96
CA ASN A 36 0.86 -16.22 5.49
C ASN A 36 1.51 -14.98 4.83
N PHE A 37 0.71 -13.99 4.46
CA PHE A 37 1.21 -12.76 3.85
C PHE A 37 2.28 -12.12 4.73
N GLN A 38 3.45 -11.91 4.13
CA GLN A 38 4.53 -11.10 4.66
C GLN A 38 4.74 -9.92 3.71
N SER A 39 4.85 -8.71 4.26
CA SER A 39 5.09 -7.53 3.44
C SER A 39 6.44 -7.68 2.71
N PRO A 40 6.50 -7.51 1.38
CA PRO A 40 7.76 -7.59 0.65
C PRO A 40 8.64 -6.35 0.84
N ILE A 41 8.10 -5.30 1.48
CA ILE A 41 8.79 -4.05 1.78
C ILE A 41 8.69 -3.74 3.27
N THR A 42 9.74 -3.13 3.81
CA THR A 42 9.74 -2.63 5.19
C THR A 42 9.32 -1.17 5.25
N GLU A 43 9.01 -0.69 6.46
CA GLU A 43 8.81 0.73 6.73
C GLU A 43 10.03 1.58 6.33
N LYS A 44 11.24 1.07 6.55
CA LYS A 44 12.48 1.76 6.18
C LYS A 44 12.59 1.92 4.67
N ASP A 45 12.19 0.90 3.90
CA ASP A 45 12.21 0.97 2.44
C ASP A 45 11.22 2.02 1.92
N LEU A 46 10.01 2.08 2.50
CA LEU A 46 9.03 3.13 2.20
C LEU A 46 9.59 4.54 2.42
N PHE A 47 10.28 4.75 3.54
CA PHE A 47 10.88 6.06 3.86
C PHE A 47 12.05 6.43 2.94
N ASN A 48 12.84 5.44 2.53
CA ASN A 48 13.91 5.68 1.57
C ASN A 48 13.34 6.07 0.21
N ILE A 49 12.27 5.42 -0.24
CA ILE A 49 11.63 5.75 -1.52
C ILE A 49 10.94 7.11 -1.45
N SER A 50 10.32 7.48 -0.33
CA SER A 50 9.69 8.80 -0.19
C SER A 50 10.67 9.99 -0.20
N GLN A 51 11.97 9.73 -0.10
CA GLN A 51 13.04 10.74 -0.24
C GLN A 51 13.43 11.00 -1.70
N ASN A 52 13.07 10.10 -2.63
CA ASN A 52 13.44 10.22 -4.02
C ASN A 52 12.57 11.28 -4.73
N GLU A 53 13.20 12.23 -5.42
CA GLU A 53 12.54 13.31 -6.16
C GLU A 53 11.63 12.82 -7.28
N GLU A 54 11.95 11.67 -7.87
CA GLU A 54 11.15 11.05 -8.94
C GLU A 54 9.92 10.30 -8.40
N THR A 55 9.78 10.20 -7.08
CA THR A 55 8.70 9.46 -6.43
C THR A 55 7.62 10.40 -5.93
N VAL A 56 6.39 10.15 -6.36
CA VAL A 56 5.22 10.83 -5.80
C VAL A 56 4.89 10.22 -4.43
N SER A 57 5.10 11.01 -3.38
CA SER A 57 4.72 10.65 -2.01
C SER A 57 3.92 11.76 -1.33
N ARG A 58 3.07 11.37 -0.37
CA ARG A 58 2.22 12.27 0.40
C ARG A 58 2.19 11.88 1.87
N LEU A 59 2.28 12.87 2.75
CA LEU A 59 2.07 12.72 4.18
C LEU A 59 0.71 13.34 4.53
N ILE A 60 -0.15 12.56 5.17
CA ILE A 60 -1.45 13.00 5.66
C ILE A 60 -1.43 12.93 7.18
N GLU A 61 -1.76 14.03 7.83
CA GLU A 61 -1.76 14.16 9.28
C GLU A 61 -3.10 14.73 9.76
N TYR A 62 -3.56 14.25 10.92
CA TYR A 62 -4.67 14.86 11.63
C TYR A 62 -4.15 15.48 12.93
N LYS A 63 -4.12 16.82 12.98
CA LYS A 63 -3.60 17.58 14.12
C LYS A 63 -4.60 18.64 14.53
N GLN A 64 -4.91 18.72 15.82
CA GLN A 64 -5.76 19.75 16.41
C GLN A 64 -7.11 19.91 15.70
N GLY A 65 -7.74 18.80 15.30
CA GLY A 65 -9.03 18.82 14.61
C GLY A 65 -8.97 19.06 13.10
N LEU A 66 -7.77 19.30 12.54
CA LEU A 66 -7.57 19.67 11.15
C LEU A 66 -6.77 18.61 10.39
N TRP A 67 -7.16 18.35 9.14
CA TRP A 67 -6.42 17.54 8.20
C TRP A 67 -5.38 18.38 7.48
N LYS A 68 -4.12 17.92 7.49
CA LYS A 68 -3.02 18.49 6.72
C LYS A 68 -2.48 17.44 5.76
N MET A 69 -2.27 17.84 4.51
CA MET A 69 -1.56 17.05 3.52
C MET A 69 -0.30 17.79 3.08
N THR A 70 0.81 17.07 2.95
CA THR A 70 2.07 17.60 2.39
C THR A 70 2.56 16.65 1.31
N HIS A 71 3.16 17.19 0.25
CA HIS A 71 3.76 16.41 -0.82
C HIS A 71 5.26 16.25 -0.55
N GLY A 72 5.80 15.09 -0.92
CA GLY A 72 7.23 14.84 -0.87
C GLY A 72 7.99 15.51 -2.03
N PRO A 73 9.29 15.24 -2.15
CA PRO A 73 10.06 14.29 -1.35
C PRO A 73 10.19 14.73 0.12
N PHE A 74 10.26 13.77 1.05
CA PHE A 74 10.39 14.05 2.48
C PHE A 74 11.79 13.73 2.97
N LYS A 75 12.40 14.61 3.77
CA LYS A 75 13.56 14.24 4.58
C LYS A 75 13.11 13.38 5.76
N LYS A 76 14.05 12.63 6.34
CA LYS A 76 13.78 11.83 7.55
C LYS A 76 13.23 12.65 8.72
N SER A 77 13.61 13.93 8.80
CA SER A 77 13.11 14.89 9.81
C SER A 77 11.66 15.31 9.62
N ASP A 78 11.13 15.20 8.40
CA ASP A 78 9.82 15.74 8.03
C ASP A 78 8.69 14.80 8.46
N LEU A 79 9.03 13.53 8.70
CA LEU A 79 8.09 12.51 9.12
C LEU A 79 7.88 12.56 10.64
N PRO A 80 6.62 12.54 11.12
CA PRO A 80 6.34 12.57 12.54
C PRO A 80 6.84 11.31 13.21
N LYS A 81 7.23 11.42 14.49
CA LYS A 81 7.47 10.22 15.31
C LYS A 81 6.16 9.44 15.44
N LYS A 82 6.24 8.10 15.48
CA LYS A 82 5.07 7.20 15.64
C LYS A 82 4.17 7.52 16.84
N LYS A 83 4.73 8.15 17.88
CA LYS A 83 4.00 8.52 19.11
C LYS A 83 3.16 9.81 18.97
N ASN A 84 3.28 10.52 17.86
CA ASN A 84 2.51 11.74 17.61
C ASN A 84 1.08 11.40 17.11
N ALA A 85 0.23 12.42 17.03
CA ALA A 85 -1.14 12.37 16.49
C ALA A 85 -1.23 11.55 15.17
N PRO A 86 -2.39 10.96 14.83
CA PRO A 86 -2.48 10.01 13.72
C PRO A 86 -2.04 10.61 12.39
N TRP A 87 -1.15 9.89 11.72
CA TRP A 87 -0.61 10.26 10.41
C TRP A 87 -0.41 9.00 9.56
N THR A 88 -0.38 9.17 8.24
CA THR A 88 -0.03 8.13 7.29
C THR A 88 0.82 8.71 6.16
N ILE A 89 1.76 7.91 5.67
CA ILE A 89 2.48 8.21 4.43
C ILE A 89 1.96 7.32 3.31
N LEU A 90 1.77 7.90 2.13
CA LEU A 90 1.39 7.21 0.91
C LEU A 90 2.50 7.41 -0.12
N VAL A 91 3.07 6.31 -0.61
CA VAL A 91 4.10 6.31 -1.65
C VAL A 91 3.51 5.63 -2.87
N GLN A 92 3.54 6.30 -4.01
CA GLN A 92 2.94 5.78 -5.25
C GLN A 92 3.95 4.97 -6.06
N ASN A 93 3.45 4.15 -6.99
CA ASN A 93 4.25 3.45 -8.00
C ASN A 93 5.38 2.58 -7.41
N ILE A 94 5.19 2.06 -6.19
CA ILE A 94 6.19 1.26 -5.46
C ILE A 94 6.67 0.06 -6.29
N ASN A 95 5.81 -0.52 -7.12
CA ASN A 95 6.15 -1.61 -8.02
C ASN A 95 7.28 -1.27 -9.00
N HIS A 96 7.49 0.00 -9.36
CA HIS A 96 8.58 0.41 -10.25
C HIS A 96 9.94 0.53 -9.53
N HIS A 97 9.94 0.62 -8.20
CA HIS A 97 11.16 0.77 -7.41
C HIS A 97 11.79 -0.58 -7.00
N PHE A 98 11.07 -1.68 -7.20
CA PHE A 98 11.52 -3.00 -6.78
C PHE A 98 11.49 -4.01 -7.92
N SER A 99 12.65 -4.60 -8.21
CA SER A 99 12.79 -5.61 -9.25
C SER A 99 11.91 -6.84 -9.03
N PHE A 100 11.61 -7.20 -7.78
CA PHE A 100 10.72 -8.33 -7.48
C PHE A 100 9.24 -8.10 -7.84
N ALA A 101 8.86 -6.86 -8.12
CA ALA A 101 7.49 -6.48 -8.46
C ALA A 101 7.24 -6.51 -9.99
N ASN A 102 8.31 -6.55 -10.79
CA ASN A 102 8.20 -6.88 -12.21
C ASN A 102 7.94 -8.38 -12.33
N SER A 103 6.68 -8.74 -12.62
CA SER A 103 6.22 -10.11 -12.85
C SER A 103 6.07 -10.38 -14.34
#